data_AF-A0A2V7MMI1-F1
#
_entry.id   AF-A0A2V7MMI1-F1
#
_cell.length_a   1.000
_cell.length_b   1.000
_cell.length_c   1.000
_cell.angle_alpha   90.00
_cell.angle_beta   90.00
_cell.angle_gamma   90.00
#
_symmetry.space_group_name_H-M   'P 1'
#
loop_
_entity.id
_entity.type
_entity.pdbx_description
1 polymer ?
#
loop_
_entity_poly.entity_id
_entity_poly.type
_entity_poly.pdbx_seq_one_letter_code
_entity_poly.pdbx_strand_id
1 'polypeptide(L)'
;MLRTALVVLVLLGFGLAGALPAGALHAQTQGAKPLSTGKPSDAALRQALSPLQYDVTQHAATEPPFHNEYWDNHRAGIYVDVVSGEPLFSSLDKFESGTGWPSFTRPLEEANVRRHTDRSLFLVRIEVRSAGADSHLGHLFDDGPPPSGLRYCINSAALRFIPVERLKAEGYEKYLALFARSGPADSTRRR
;
A
#
# COMPACT_ATOMS: atom_id res chain seq x y z
N MET A 1 65.52 -21.93 54.00
CA MET A 1 65.94 -20.83 53.10
C MET A 1 65.67 -21.23 51.66
N LEU A 2 64.61 -20.71 51.04
CA LEU A 2 64.58 -20.51 49.60
C LEU A 2 63.61 -19.36 49.29
N ARG A 3 64.06 -18.49 48.41
CA ARG A 3 63.62 -17.10 48.23
C ARG A 3 62.44 -16.99 47.26
N THR A 4 61.67 -15.95 47.51
CA THR A 4 60.67 -15.26 46.68
C THR A 4 61.07 -15.10 45.21
N ALA A 5 60.11 -15.30 44.31
CA ALA A 5 60.09 -14.68 42.98
C ALA A 5 58.65 -14.26 42.65
N LEU A 6 58.48 -12.95 42.52
CA LEU A 6 57.32 -12.21 42.07
C LEU A 6 57.29 -12.23 40.53
N VAL A 7 56.15 -12.56 39.92
CA VAL A 7 55.84 -12.16 38.53
C VAL A 7 54.44 -11.56 38.50
N VAL A 8 54.43 -10.24 38.33
CA VAL A 8 53.26 -9.44 37.96
C VAL A 8 53.09 -9.55 36.45
N LEU A 9 51.89 -9.92 35.99
CA LEU A 9 51.49 -9.71 34.60
C LEU A 9 50.16 -8.94 34.59
N VAL A 10 50.27 -7.65 34.27
CA VAL A 10 49.16 -6.79 33.87
C VAL A 10 48.92 -7.01 32.39
N LEU A 11 47.69 -7.35 32.01
CA LEU A 11 47.20 -7.19 30.65
C LEU A 11 45.87 -6.42 30.67
N LEU A 12 45.96 -5.19 30.20
CA LEU A 12 44.87 -4.33 29.76
C LEU A 12 44.21 -4.94 28.52
N GLY A 13 42.88 -4.92 28.42
CA GLY A 13 42.22 -5.34 27.19
C GLY A 13 40.70 -5.25 27.15
N PHE A 14 40.21 -4.08 26.74
CA PHE A 14 39.03 -3.83 25.91
C PHE A 14 37.65 -4.33 26.38
N GLY A 15 36.81 -3.35 26.73
CA GLY A 15 35.36 -3.51 26.75
C GLY A 15 34.80 -3.71 25.34
N LEU A 16 33.78 -4.56 25.25
CA LEU A 16 32.75 -4.46 24.24
C LEU A 16 31.40 -4.50 24.96
N ALA A 17 30.72 -3.34 24.93
CA ALA A 17 29.30 -3.26 25.21
C ALA A 17 28.57 -4.10 24.13
N GLY A 18 27.98 -5.21 24.55
CA GLY A 18 27.08 -5.99 23.71
C GLY A 18 25.80 -5.20 23.47
N ALA A 19 25.70 -4.60 22.29
CA ALA A 19 24.46 -4.01 21.79
C ALA A 19 23.39 -5.10 21.68
N LEU A 20 22.23 -4.84 22.30
CA LEU A 20 21.02 -5.65 22.12
C LEU A 20 20.60 -5.60 20.64
N PRO A 21 20.24 -6.73 20.01
CA PRO A 21 19.64 -6.66 18.69
C PRO A 21 18.28 -6.00 18.83
N ALA A 22 18.10 -4.85 18.16
CA ALA A 22 16.81 -4.23 17.96
C ALA A 22 15.92 -5.25 17.25
N GLY A 23 15.02 -5.87 18.00
CA GLY A 23 14.03 -6.79 17.50
C GLY A 23 13.24 -6.12 16.40
N ALA A 24 13.42 -6.60 15.18
CA ALA A 24 12.55 -6.32 14.06
C ALA A 24 11.12 -6.65 14.48
N LEU A 25 10.32 -5.61 14.73
CA LEU A 25 8.87 -5.70 14.83
C LEU A 25 8.35 -6.13 13.45
N HIS A 26 8.39 -7.43 13.19
CA HIS A 26 7.58 -8.02 12.14
C HIS A 26 6.13 -7.88 12.58
N ALA A 27 5.49 -6.80 12.14
CA ALA A 27 4.04 -6.71 12.10
C ALA A 27 3.55 -7.81 11.16
N GLN A 28 3.19 -8.97 11.72
CA GLN A 28 2.48 -10.00 10.99
C GLN A 28 1.08 -9.46 10.71
N THR A 29 0.89 -8.90 9.53
CA THR A 29 -0.45 -8.60 8.99
C THR A 29 -1.14 -9.93 8.77
N GLN A 30 -2.04 -10.30 9.67
CA GLN A 30 -2.84 -11.51 9.53
C GLN A 30 -3.66 -11.42 8.24
N GLY A 31 -3.55 -12.47 7.42
CA GLY A 31 -4.21 -12.56 6.11
C GLY A 31 -5.72 -12.40 6.25
N ALA A 32 -6.27 -11.41 5.56
CA ALA A 32 -7.71 -11.20 5.49
C ALA A 32 -8.39 -12.39 4.79
N LYS A 33 -9.34 -13.02 5.51
CA LYS A 33 -10.32 -13.97 4.98
C LYS A 33 -11.29 -13.25 4.01
N PRO A 34 -11.95 -13.97 3.09
CA PRO A 34 -12.54 -13.42 1.87
C PRO A 34 -13.84 -12.61 2.09
N LEU A 35 -13.97 -11.57 1.26
CA LEU A 35 -15.16 -10.85 0.75
C LEU A 35 -16.47 -11.05 1.55
N SER A 36 -16.61 -10.27 2.63
CA SER A 36 -17.92 -10.02 3.24
C SER A 36 -18.78 -9.22 2.26
N THR A 37 -19.99 -9.70 1.98
CA THR A 37 -21.00 -8.93 1.26
C THR A 37 -21.48 -7.78 2.13
N GLY A 38 -20.88 -6.59 1.95
CA GLY A 38 -21.27 -5.35 2.61
C GLY A 38 -20.21 -4.78 3.56
N LYS A 39 -20.29 -3.47 3.77
CA LYS A 39 -19.41 -2.69 4.66
C LYS A 39 -19.48 -3.23 6.10
N PRO A 40 -18.33 -3.59 6.72
CA PRO A 40 -18.29 -3.97 8.14
C PRO A 40 -18.86 -2.87 9.05
N SER A 41 -19.25 -3.23 10.28
CA SER A 41 -19.70 -2.24 11.27
C SER A 41 -18.56 -1.29 11.67
N ASP A 42 -18.91 -0.07 12.10
CA ASP A 42 -17.96 0.94 12.57
C ASP A 42 -17.00 0.38 13.63
N ALA A 43 -17.54 -0.34 14.62
CA ALA A 43 -16.77 -0.97 15.67
C ALA A 43 -15.77 -2.01 15.14
N ALA A 44 -16.17 -2.82 14.13
CA ALA A 44 -15.28 -3.78 13.50
C ALA A 44 -14.17 -3.07 12.70
N LEU A 45 -14.50 -1.97 12.00
CA LEU A 45 -13.53 -1.18 11.25
C LEU A 45 -12.47 -0.54 12.17
N ARG A 46 -12.88 0.02 13.31
CA ARG A 46 -11.95 0.61 14.30
C ARG A 46 -11.00 -0.41 14.92
N GLN A 47 -11.40 -1.68 14.98
CA GLN A 47 -10.55 -2.76 15.48
C GLN A 47 -9.61 -3.31 14.40
N ALA A 48 -10.06 -3.37 13.15
CA ALA A 48 -9.32 -3.98 12.05
C ALA A 48 -8.32 -3.04 11.36
N LEU A 49 -8.63 -1.73 11.32
CA LEU A 49 -7.86 -0.74 10.58
C LEU A 49 -6.93 0.06 11.50
N SER A 50 -5.82 0.52 10.94
CA SER A 50 -5.03 1.56 11.60
C SER A 50 -5.84 2.88 11.67
N PRO A 51 -5.50 3.80 12.58
CA PRO A 51 -6.19 5.10 12.66
C PRO A 51 -6.22 5.84 11.32
N LEU A 52 -5.09 5.86 10.59
CA LEU A 52 -4.99 6.51 9.29
C LEU A 52 -5.86 5.82 8.23
N GLN A 53 -5.83 4.48 8.16
CA GLN A 53 -6.67 3.73 7.23
C GLN A 53 -8.16 3.98 7.51
N TYR A 54 -8.54 4.00 8.79
CA TYR A 54 -9.90 4.30 9.21
C TYR A 54 -10.31 5.72 8.81
N ASP A 55 -9.51 6.74 9.14
CA ASP A 55 -9.85 8.13 8.81
C ASP A 55 -9.88 8.40 7.31
N VAL A 56 -8.95 7.84 6.54
CA VAL A 56 -8.94 7.95 5.09
C VAL A 56 -10.18 7.29 4.50
N THR A 57 -10.43 6.02 4.82
CA THR A 57 -11.51 5.26 4.17
C THR A 57 -12.91 5.66 4.64
N GLN A 58 -13.07 6.08 5.90
CA GLN A 58 -14.39 6.33 6.49
C GLN A 58 -14.73 7.83 6.59
N HIS A 59 -13.74 8.69 6.73
CA HIS A 59 -13.93 10.12 6.97
C HIS A 59 -13.36 11.02 5.87
N ALA A 60 -12.98 10.43 4.73
CA ALA A 60 -12.41 11.14 3.59
C ALA A 60 -11.17 12.00 3.94
N ALA A 61 -10.38 11.54 4.92
CA ALA A 61 -9.07 12.12 5.18
C ALA A 61 -8.13 11.84 3.99
N THR A 62 -7.06 12.62 3.90
CA THR A 62 -6.01 12.44 2.89
C THR A 62 -4.67 12.26 3.59
N GLU A 63 -3.95 11.20 3.25
CA GLU A 63 -2.61 10.93 3.80
C GLU A 63 -1.57 11.93 3.24
N PRO A 64 -0.45 12.17 3.93
CA PRO A 64 0.57 13.09 3.45
C PRO A 64 1.24 12.60 2.13
N PRO A 65 1.56 13.52 1.20
CA PRO A 65 2.28 13.16 -0.02
C PRO A 65 3.70 12.69 0.30
N PHE A 66 4.20 11.74 -0.50
CA PHE A 66 5.55 11.13 -0.41
C PHE A 66 5.89 10.44 0.92
N HIS A 67 4.95 10.40 1.88
CA HIS A 67 5.10 9.75 3.18
C HIS A 67 4.00 8.70 3.35
N ASN A 68 3.90 7.81 2.37
CA ASN A 68 2.94 6.74 2.31
C ASN A 68 3.54 5.48 1.67
N GLU A 69 2.85 4.35 1.77
CA GLU A 69 3.44 3.05 1.45
C GLU A 69 3.58 2.78 -0.05
N TYR A 70 2.73 3.37 -0.90
CA TYR A 70 2.60 2.92 -2.28
C TYR A 70 2.90 3.97 -3.34
N TRP A 71 3.27 5.20 -2.99
CA TRP A 71 3.60 6.21 -4.01
C TRP A 71 4.77 5.73 -4.91
N ASP A 72 5.83 5.15 -4.34
CA ASP A 72 7.03 4.65 -5.05
C ASP A 72 7.02 3.13 -5.31
N ASN A 73 5.92 2.44 -5.01
CA ASN A 73 5.83 1.01 -5.26
C ASN A 73 5.77 0.71 -6.78
N HIS A 74 6.67 -0.15 -7.25
CA HIS A 74 6.78 -0.59 -8.64
C HIS A 74 6.64 -2.11 -8.83
N ARG A 75 6.32 -2.86 -7.77
CA ARG A 75 6.19 -4.32 -7.84
C ARG A 75 4.99 -4.71 -8.70
N ALA A 76 5.09 -5.85 -9.38
CA ALA A 76 3.96 -6.42 -10.12
C ALA A 76 2.91 -6.95 -9.15
N GLY A 77 1.65 -6.53 -9.31
CA GLY A 77 0.55 -6.98 -8.47
C GLY A 77 -0.71 -6.14 -8.64
N ILE A 78 -1.68 -6.36 -7.77
CA ILE A 78 -2.91 -5.57 -7.71
C ILE A 78 -3.03 -4.84 -6.37
N TYR A 79 -3.80 -3.77 -6.37
CA TYR A 79 -4.20 -3.04 -5.17
C TYR A 79 -5.66 -3.32 -4.92
N VAL A 80 -5.96 -3.83 -3.73
CA VAL A 80 -7.32 -4.11 -3.27
C VAL A 80 -7.74 -3.11 -2.22
N ASP A 81 -9.04 -2.93 -2.03
CA ASP A 81 -9.59 -2.16 -0.92
C ASP A 81 -9.14 -2.78 0.40
N VAL A 82 -8.54 -1.97 1.28
CA VAL A 82 -8.08 -2.43 2.59
C VAL A 82 -9.23 -2.93 3.48
N VAL A 83 -10.45 -2.46 3.24
CA VAL A 83 -11.65 -2.81 4.02
C VAL A 83 -12.30 -4.10 3.51
N SER A 84 -12.60 -4.17 2.21
CA SER A 84 -13.38 -5.27 1.63
C SER A 84 -12.53 -6.36 0.96
N GLY A 85 -11.31 -6.05 0.57
CA GLY A 85 -10.51 -6.87 -0.34
C GLY A 85 -10.99 -6.81 -1.80
N GLU A 86 -11.93 -5.92 -2.14
CA GLU A 86 -12.35 -5.75 -3.53
C GLU A 86 -11.17 -5.28 -4.41
N PRO A 87 -10.92 -5.89 -5.58
CA PRO A 87 -9.85 -5.46 -6.49
C PRO A 87 -10.13 -4.06 -7.07
N LEU A 88 -9.21 -3.11 -6.87
CA LEU A 88 -9.41 -1.71 -7.29
C LEU A 88 -8.52 -1.30 -8.46
N PHE A 89 -7.22 -1.57 -8.37
CA PHE A 89 -6.25 -1.11 -9.37
C PHE A 89 -5.18 -2.16 -9.67
N SER A 90 -4.55 -2.07 -10.84
CA SER A 90 -3.41 -2.90 -11.25
C SER A 90 -2.13 -2.08 -11.25
N SER A 91 -1.00 -2.71 -10.88
CA SER A 91 0.32 -2.09 -11.05
C SER A 91 0.68 -1.84 -12.52
N LEU A 92 0.00 -2.48 -13.48
CA LEU A 92 0.17 -2.23 -14.92
C LEU A 92 -0.38 -0.87 -15.36
N ASP A 93 -1.34 -0.33 -14.60
CA ASP A 93 -1.98 0.96 -14.88
C ASP A 93 -1.48 2.06 -13.93
N LYS A 94 -0.56 1.72 -13.00
CA LYS A 94 0.12 2.68 -12.13
C LYS A 94 1.20 3.43 -12.89
N PHE A 95 1.32 4.73 -12.65
CA PHE A 95 2.37 5.58 -13.24
C PHE A 95 2.91 6.62 -12.25
N GLU A 96 4.06 7.18 -12.58
CA GLU A 96 4.71 8.24 -11.79
C GLU A 96 4.13 9.60 -12.13
N SER A 97 3.19 10.07 -11.30
CA SER A 97 2.54 11.37 -11.49
C SER A 97 3.34 12.54 -10.92
N GLY A 98 4.30 12.27 -10.02
CA GLY A 98 5.01 13.30 -9.26
C GLY A 98 4.16 13.99 -8.18
N THR A 99 2.94 13.51 -7.89
CA THR A 99 2.06 14.13 -6.88
C THR A 99 2.33 13.65 -5.46
N GLY A 100 3.01 12.52 -5.30
CA GLY A 100 3.30 11.92 -4.00
C GLY A 100 2.26 10.94 -3.48
N TRP A 101 1.29 10.55 -4.31
CA TRP A 101 0.33 9.48 -4.03
C TRP A 101 0.31 8.46 -5.18
N PRO A 102 0.02 7.17 -4.93
CA PRO A 102 -0.13 6.19 -5.99
C PRO A 102 -1.20 6.66 -6.99
N SER A 103 -0.79 6.73 -8.26
CA SER A 103 -1.60 7.28 -9.33
C SER A 103 -1.81 6.24 -10.43
N PHE A 104 -3.07 6.08 -10.86
CA PHE A 104 -3.47 5.08 -11.84
C PHE A 104 -4.21 5.72 -13.01
N THR A 105 -4.13 5.10 -14.19
CA THR A 105 -4.81 5.60 -15.40
C THR A 105 -6.26 5.12 -15.52
N ARG A 106 -6.60 3.99 -14.88
CA ARG A 106 -7.94 3.39 -14.85
C ARG A 106 -8.09 2.39 -13.70
N PRO A 107 -9.33 2.07 -13.27
CA PRO A 107 -9.63 0.95 -12.38
C PRO A 107 -9.27 -0.40 -13.03
N LEU A 108 -9.03 -1.40 -12.18
CA LEU A 108 -8.88 -2.80 -12.61
C LEU A 108 -10.21 -3.36 -13.14
N GLU A 109 -11.31 -3.02 -12.47
CA GLU A 109 -12.68 -3.34 -12.85
C GLU A 109 -13.51 -2.05 -12.68
N GLU A 110 -14.13 -1.54 -13.75
CA GLU A 110 -14.91 -0.29 -13.67
C GLU A 110 -16.06 -0.37 -12.66
N ALA A 111 -16.63 -1.57 -12.47
CA ALA A 111 -17.75 -1.78 -11.55
C ALA A 111 -17.37 -1.63 -10.07
N ASN A 112 -16.07 -1.76 -9.74
CA ASN A 112 -15.58 -1.76 -8.36
C ASN A 112 -15.28 -0.34 -7.84
N VAL A 113 -15.38 0.67 -8.70
CA VAL A 113 -15.06 2.06 -8.39
C VAL A 113 -16.23 2.98 -8.72
N ARG A 114 -16.68 3.77 -7.74
CA ARG A 114 -17.70 4.79 -7.90
C ARG A 114 -17.08 6.18 -7.95
N ARG A 115 -17.72 7.06 -8.72
CA ARG A 115 -17.31 8.45 -8.92
C ARG A 115 -18.42 9.36 -8.38
N HIS A 116 -18.08 10.24 -7.46
CA HIS A 116 -19.02 11.16 -6.84
C HIS A 116 -18.54 12.60 -7.06
N THR A 117 -19.46 13.50 -7.39
CA THR A 117 -19.10 14.92 -7.46
C THR A 117 -18.89 15.46 -6.05
N ASP A 118 -17.65 15.82 -5.74
CA ASP A 118 -17.24 16.47 -4.50
C ASP A 118 -17.25 17.99 -4.70
N ARG A 119 -17.98 18.71 -3.86
CA ARG A 119 -18.08 20.19 -3.84
C ARG A 119 -17.48 20.80 -2.57
N SER A 120 -16.74 20.01 -1.80
CA SER A 120 -16.03 20.48 -0.61
C SER A 120 -14.96 21.51 -0.97
N LEU A 121 -14.59 22.35 0.00
CA LEU A 121 -13.52 23.34 -0.13
C LEU A 121 -13.68 24.33 -1.31
N PHE A 122 -14.92 24.58 -1.75
CA PHE A 122 -15.26 25.46 -2.88
C PHE A 122 -14.67 25.03 -4.24
N LEU A 123 -14.14 23.81 -4.34
CA LEU A 123 -13.62 23.22 -5.57
C LEU A 123 -14.56 22.09 -6.02
N VAL A 124 -14.77 21.97 -7.32
CA VAL A 124 -15.49 20.83 -7.89
C VAL A 124 -14.45 19.77 -8.25
N ARG A 125 -14.45 18.66 -7.52
CA ARG A 125 -13.60 17.49 -7.78
C ARG A 125 -14.47 16.26 -7.98
N ILE A 126 -13.88 15.20 -8.52
CA ILE A 126 -14.55 13.90 -8.59
C ILE A 126 -13.92 13.01 -7.51
N GLU A 127 -14.66 12.75 -6.44
CA GLU A 127 -14.28 11.77 -5.42
C GLU A 127 -14.40 10.35 -6.00
N VAL A 128 -13.45 9.50 -5.61
CA VAL A 128 -13.38 8.10 -5.98
C VAL A 128 -13.60 7.26 -4.73
N ARG A 129 -14.57 6.33 -4.77
CA ARG A 129 -14.92 5.43 -3.67
C ARG A 129 -14.99 3.96 -4.13
N SER A 130 -14.73 3.00 -3.26
CA SER A 130 -14.94 1.57 -3.59
C SER A 130 -16.43 1.24 -3.64
N ALA A 131 -16.84 0.35 -4.55
CA ALA A 131 -18.25 0.03 -4.73
C ALA A 131 -18.79 -0.87 -3.61
N GLY A 132 -18.00 -1.83 -3.13
CA GLY A 132 -18.41 -2.82 -2.14
C GLY A 132 -18.50 -2.31 -0.71
N ALA A 133 -17.51 -1.51 -0.26
CA ALA A 133 -17.45 -0.99 1.11
C ALA A 133 -17.71 0.51 1.24
N ASP A 134 -17.90 1.22 0.12
CA ASP A 134 -18.03 2.69 0.12
C ASP A 134 -16.84 3.37 0.84
N SER A 135 -15.63 2.83 0.66
CA SER A 135 -14.40 3.39 1.21
C SER A 135 -14.00 4.59 0.37
N HIS A 136 -13.73 5.74 1.00
CA HIS A 136 -13.07 6.85 0.32
C HIS A 136 -11.66 6.42 -0.12
N LEU A 137 -11.36 6.57 -1.42
CA LEU A 137 -10.09 6.18 -2.01
C LEU A 137 -9.23 7.41 -2.32
N GLY A 138 -9.83 8.45 -2.88
CA GLY A 138 -9.14 9.69 -3.29
C GLY A 138 -9.95 10.44 -4.33
N HIS A 139 -9.27 10.96 -5.36
CA HIS A 139 -9.88 11.82 -6.37
C HIS A 139 -9.43 11.49 -7.80
N LEU A 140 -10.31 11.77 -8.75
CA LEU A 140 -10.08 11.64 -10.19
C LEU A 140 -9.83 13.02 -10.80
N PHE A 141 -8.79 13.09 -11.62
CA PHE A 141 -8.37 14.28 -12.37
C PHE A 141 -8.26 13.95 -13.86
N ASP A 142 -8.35 14.98 -14.71
CA ASP A 142 -8.26 14.94 -16.17
C ASP A 142 -6.87 15.34 -16.72
N ASP A 143 -5.84 15.21 -15.87
CA ASP A 143 -4.43 15.52 -16.15
C ASP A 143 -3.55 14.26 -16.24
N GLY A 144 -4.16 13.11 -16.54
CA GLY A 144 -3.44 11.84 -16.69
C GLY A 144 -2.78 11.66 -18.06
N PRO A 145 -1.90 10.64 -18.21
CA PRO A 145 -1.30 10.33 -19.48
C PRO A 145 -2.31 9.72 -20.48
N PRO A 146 -2.03 9.79 -21.79
CA PRO A 146 -2.82 9.06 -22.78
C PRO A 146 -2.72 7.54 -22.57
N PRO A 147 -3.74 6.75 -22.99
CA PRO A 147 -4.89 7.18 -23.79
C PRO A 147 -6.09 7.66 -22.96
N SER A 148 -6.15 7.39 -21.65
CA SER A 148 -7.32 7.77 -20.85
C SER A 148 -7.38 9.28 -20.60
N GLY A 149 -6.22 9.93 -20.46
CA GLY A 149 -6.16 11.32 -19.97
C GLY A 149 -6.57 11.45 -18.50
N LEU A 150 -6.78 10.33 -17.80
CA LEU A 150 -7.31 10.30 -16.45
C LEU A 150 -6.23 9.93 -15.44
N ARG A 151 -6.25 10.60 -14.29
CA ARG A 151 -5.42 10.29 -13.15
C ARG A 151 -6.27 10.02 -11.92
N TYR A 152 -6.32 8.76 -11.53
CA TYR A 152 -6.85 8.31 -10.25
C TYR A 152 -5.77 8.49 -9.20
N CYS A 153 -5.86 9.55 -8.39
CA CYS A 153 -4.93 9.86 -7.32
C CYS A 153 -5.48 9.29 -6.00
N ILE A 154 -4.86 8.22 -5.50
CA ILE A 154 -5.44 7.36 -4.47
C ILE A 154 -4.57 7.38 -3.21
N ASN A 155 -5.19 7.34 -2.03
CA ASN A 155 -4.46 7.17 -0.78
C ASN A 155 -4.00 5.71 -0.64
N SER A 156 -2.72 5.51 -0.33
CA SER A 156 -2.14 4.20 0.01
C SER A 156 -2.85 3.59 1.22
N ALA A 157 -3.23 4.40 2.20
CA ALA A 157 -3.99 3.95 3.37
C ALA A 157 -5.38 3.38 3.03
N ALA A 158 -5.92 3.60 1.83
CA ALA A 158 -7.14 2.94 1.38
C ALA A 158 -6.88 1.60 0.67
N LEU A 159 -5.61 1.27 0.43
CA LEU A 159 -5.20 0.14 -0.40
C LEU A 159 -4.46 -0.91 0.43
N ARG A 160 -4.50 -2.14 -0.07
CA ARG A 160 -3.58 -3.22 0.31
C ARG A 160 -2.99 -3.82 -0.97
N PHE A 161 -1.68 -3.89 -1.05
CA PHE A 161 -1.01 -4.46 -2.21
C PHE A 161 -0.91 -5.98 -2.13
N ILE A 162 -1.23 -6.67 -3.22
CA ILE A 162 -1.09 -8.13 -3.38
C ILE A 162 -0.15 -8.39 -4.55
N PRO A 163 1.08 -8.85 -4.30
CA PRO A 163 2.02 -9.13 -5.38
C PRO A 163 1.61 -10.36 -6.18
N VAL A 164 2.06 -10.45 -7.44
CA VAL A 164 1.67 -11.52 -8.38
C VAL A 164 1.83 -12.91 -7.79
N GLU A 165 2.95 -13.16 -7.11
CA GLU A 165 3.27 -14.45 -6.47
C GLU A 165 2.27 -14.87 -5.38
N ARG A 166 1.47 -13.94 -4.85
CA ARG A 166 0.44 -14.20 -3.83
C ARG A 166 -0.99 -14.17 -4.34
N LEU A 167 -1.23 -13.75 -5.59
CA LEU A 167 -2.59 -13.64 -6.14
C LEU A 167 -3.38 -14.95 -6.01
N LYS A 168 -2.78 -16.09 -6.37
CA LYS A 168 -3.46 -17.39 -6.24
C LYS A 168 -3.77 -17.73 -4.79
N ALA A 169 -2.77 -17.60 -3.92
CA ALA A 169 -2.87 -17.95 -2.51
C ALA A 169 -3.91 -17.09 -1.77
N GLU A 170 -4.15 -15.87 -2.24
CA GLU A 170 -5.12 -14.94 -1.65
C GLU A 170 -6.48 -14.92 -2.36
N GLY A 171 -6.73 -15.81 -3.35
CA GLY A 171 -8.03 -15.93 -4.01
C GLY A 171 -8.27 -14.99 -5.19
N TYR A 172 -7.21 -14.33 -5.69
CA TYR A 172 -7.23 -13.39 -6.82
C TYR A 172 -6.68 -14.03 -8.11
N GLU A 173 -6.73 -15.36 -8.24
CA GLU A 173 -6.11 -16.10 -9.34
C GLU A 173 -6.58 -15.68 -10.73
N LYS A 174 -7.81 -15.19 -10.85
CA LYS A 174 -8.37 -14.69 -12.13
C LYS A 174 -7.54 -13.55 -12.74
N TYR A 175 -6.76 -12.82 -11.93
CA TYR A 175 -5.92 -11.72 -12.40
C TYR A 175 -4.50 -12.13 -12.79
N LEU A 176 -4.08 -13.40 -12.58
CA LEU A 176 -2.74 -13.86 -12.95
C LEU A 176 -2.44 -13.67 -14.44
N ALA A 177 -3.46 -13.89 -15.29
CA ALA A 177 -3.31 -13.78 -16.74
C ALA A 177 -2.92 -12.36 -17.21
N LEU A 178 -3.24 -11.32 -16.42
CA LEU A 178 -2.83 -9.94 -16.72
C LEU A 178 -1.30 -9.78 -16.73
N PHE A 179 -0.61 -10.53 -15.87
CA PHE A 179 0.84 -10.44 -15.68
C PHE A 179 1.61 -11.47 -16.48
N ALA A 180 0.95 -12.52 -16.99
CA ALA A 180 1.58 -13.53 -17.83
C ALA A 180 1.97 -13.00 -19.22
N ARG A 181 1.26 -11.98 -19.74
CA ARG A 181 1.53 -11.36 -21.05
C ARG A 181 2.60 -10.27 -21.00
N SER A 182 3.05 -9.90 -19.81
CA SER A 182 4.02 -8.82 -19.56
C SER A 182 5.44 -9.33 -19.35
N GLY A 183 5.82 -10.45 -20.00
CA GLY A 183 7.20 -10.95 -20.04
C GLY A 183 8.19 -9.85 -20.50
N PRO A 184 9.51 -10.04 -20.34
CA PRO A 184 10.53 -8.99 -20.10
C PRO A 184 10.85 -8.02 -21.27
N ALA A 185 9.86 -7.57 -22.04
CA ALA A 185 10.01 -6.81 -23.26
C ALA A 185 9.32 -5.42 -23.24
N ASP A 186 9.00 -4.86 -22.08
CA ASP A 186 8.50 -3.47 -22.02
C ASP A 186 9.12 -2.64 -20.89
N SER A 187 10.45 -2.69 -20.79
CA SER A 187 11.24 -1.69 -20.04
C SER A 187 11.40 -0.38 -20.82
N THR A 188 10.85 -0.27 -22.04
CA THR A 188 11.05 0.86 -22.94
C THR A 188 9.92 1.90 -22.91
N ARG A 189 8.79 1.62 -22.24
CA ARG A 189 7.69 2.60 -22.06
C ARG A 189 7.85 3.56 -20.87
N ARG A 190 8.98 3.50 -20.15
CA ARG A 190 9.30 4.44 -19.05
C ARG A 190 10.27 5.52 -19.55
N ARG A 191 9.73 6.55 -20.19
CA ARG A 191 10.37 7.87 -20.32
C ARG A 191 9.35 8.95 -20.06
#